data_AF-A0A397VFH2-F1
#
_entry.id   AF-A0A397VFH2-F1
#
_cell.length_a   1.000
_cell.length_b   1.000
_cell.length_c   1.000
_cell.angle_alpha   90.00
_cell.angle_beta   90.00
_cell.angle_gamma   90.00
#
_symmetry.space_group_name_H-M   'P 1'
#
loop_
_entity.id
_entity.type
_entity.pdbx_description
1 polymer ?
#
loop_
_entity_poly.entity_id
_entity_poly.type
_entity_poly.pdbx_seq_one_letter_code
_entity_poly.pdbx_strand_id
1 'polypeptide(L)'
;MINFDTGKCICIYILIIPIFILTFLCPALEISKLSVFDQTNGELVYNVWVEYTYLALTVSTIVGVYLFYSCLLVIETLSWYFLAVSCCWLIFPFVYTYFTINEMNGIPFLCPSDYPYKTDLIFGACKIRTANLFCMWIYFVLLAMMLPLGWSIIRKLRSVPDTQVAQS
;
A
#
# COMPACT_ATOMS: atom_id res chain seq x y z
N MET A 1 -20.34 4.91 -29.50
CA MET A 1 -20.49 5.41 -28.11
C MET A 1 -20.19 4.26 -27.15
N ILE A 2 -19.06 4.27 -26.45
CA ILE A 2 -18.67 3.16 -25.55
C ILE A 2 -19.58 3.21 -24.32
N ASN A 3 -20.51 2.26 -24.22
CA ASN A 3 -21.33 2.08 -23.02
C ASN A 3 -20.45 1.41 -21.95
N PHE A 4 -19.71 2.23 -21.19
CA PHE A 4 -19.08 1.78 -19.97
C PHE A 4 -20.18 1.40 -18.99
N ASP A 5 -20.08 0.20 -18.43
CA ASP A 5 -20.97 -0.24 -17.36
C ASP A 5 -20.73 0.69 -16.17
N THR A 6 -21.67 1.60 -15.93
CA THR A 6 -21.59 2.64 -14.88
C THR A 6 -21.24 2.03 -13.53
N GLY A 7 -21.68 0.79 -13.25
CA GLY A 7 -21.35 0.06 -12.04
C GLY A 7 -19.84 -0.22 -11.91
N LYS A 8 -19.16 -0.61 -13.00
CA LYS A 8 -17.71 -0.89 -12.98
C LYS A 8 -16.88 0.36 -12.75
N CYS A 9 -17.27 1.49 -13.35
CA CYS A 9 -16.60 2.76 -13.11
C CYS A 9 -16.73 3.20 -11.64
N ILE A 10 -17.92 3.08 -11.06
CA ILE A 10 -18.16 3.37 -9.63
C ILE A 10 -17.30 2.46 -8.75
N CYS A 11 -17.22 1.15 -9.04
CA CYS A 11 -16.34 0.24 -8.30
C CYS A 11 -14.87 0.64 -8.36
N ILE A 12 -14.37 1.10 -9.52
CA ILE A 12 -12.99 1.60 -9.64
C ILE A 12 -12.77 2.82 -8.74
N TYR A 13 -13.67 3.80 -8.76
CA TYR A 13 -13.53 5.00 -7.92
C TYR A 13 -13.53 4.64 -6.44
N ILE A 14 -14.39 3.72 -6.00
CA ILE A 14 -14.44 3.21 -4.63
C ILE A 14 -13.12 2.55 -4.22
N LEU A 15 -12.38 1.95 -5.15
CA LEU A 15 -11.08 1.32 -4.88
C LEU A 15 -9.92 2.34 -4.95
N ILE A 16 -9.93 3.28 -5.89
CA ILE A 16 -8.84 4.26 -6.09
C ILE A 16 -8.73 5.20 -4.89
N ILE A 17 -9.86 5.72 -4.39
CA ILE A 17 -9.86 6.69 -3.29
C ILE A 17 -9.13 6.17 -2.04
N PRO A 18 -9.47 4.99 -1.48
CA PRO A 18 -8.75 4.45 -0.33
C PRO A 18 -7.29 4.08 -0.63
N ILE A 19 -6.97 3.60 -1.84
CA ILE A 19 -5.57 3.36 -2.24
C ILE A 19 -4.76 4.66 -2.21
N PHE A 20 -5.34 5.75 -2.71
CA PHE A 20 -4.69 7.06 -2.69
C PHE A 20 -4.44 7.54 -1.26
N ILE A 21 -5.43 7.40 -0.36
CA ILE A 21 -5.27 7.73 1.06
C ILE A 21 -4.15 6.88 1.69
N LEU A 22 -4.16 5.56 1.45
CA LEU A 22 -3.17 4.65 2.00
C LEU A 22 -1.76 4.90 1.48
N THR A 23 -1.62 5.44 0.26
CA THR A 23 -0.32 5.82 -0.33
C THR A 23 0.42 6.85 0.53
N PHE A 24 -0.30 7.73 1.23
CA PHE A 24 0.29 8.70 2.16
C PHE A 24 0.25 8.22 3.62
N LEU A 25 -0.79 7.48 4.01
CA LEU A 25 -0.94 7.02 5.39
C LEU A 25 0.10 5.96 5.77
N CYS A 26 0.40 5.02 4.88
CA CYS A 26 1.39 3.97 5.12
C CYS A 26 2.79 4.53 5.47
N PRO A 27 3.41 5.42 4.67
CA PRO A 27 4.71 6.00 5.03
C PRO A 27 4.66 6.84 6.30
N ALA A 28 3.56 7.57 6.56
CA ALA A 28 3.41 8.34 7.78
C ALA A 28 3.38 7.45 9.05
N LEU A 29 2.66 6.33 8.99
CA LEU A 29 2.62 5.35 10.07
C LEU A 29 3.95 4.63 10.25
N GLU A 30 4.65 4.31 9.17
CA GLU A 30 5.98 3.70 9.22
C GLU A 30 7.02 4.62 9.86
N ILE A 31 7.06 5.90 9.45
CA ILE A 31 7.95 6.91 10.06
C ILE A 31 7.62 7.08 11.54
N SER A 32 6.32 7.11 11.87
CA SER A 32 5.85 7.21 13.26
C SER A 32 6.25 5.99 14.09
N LYS A 33 6.20 4.78 13.49
CA LYS A 33 6.67 3.53 14.11
C LYS A 33 8.16 3.66 14.43
N LEU A 34 8.99 3.94 13.44
CA LEU A 34 10.45 4.08 13.62
C LEU A 34 10.81 5.10 14.71
N SER A 35 10.19 6.27 14.67
CA SER A 35 10.43 7.33 15.67
C SER A 35 10.10 6.91 17.10
N VAL A 36 8.99 6.18 17.31
CA VAL A 36 8.60 5.71 18.63
C VAL A 36 9.47 4.54 19.10
N PHE A 37 9.83 3.62 18.20
CA PHE A 37 10.73 2.50 18.54
C PHE A 37 12.11 3.01 18.98
N ASP A 38 12.68 4.01 18.30
CA ASP A 38 13.95 4.62 18.69
C ASP A 38 13.91 5.27 20.08
N GLN A 39 12.75 5.81 20.48
CA GLN A 39 12.55 6.39 21.82
C GLN A 39 12.48 5.34 22.94
N THR A 40 12.33 4.05 22.62
CA THR A 40 12.28 2.98 23.62
C THR A 40 13.65 2.55 24.17
N ASN A 41 14.74 3.21 23.75
CA ASN A 41 16.12 2.92 24.22
C ASN A 41 16.51 1.43 24.09
N GLY A 42 16.06 0.78 23.02
CA GLY A 42 16.39 -0.63 22.72
C GLY A 42 15.49 -1.66 23.40
N GLU A 43 14.43 -1.25 24.10
CA GLU A 43 13.44 -2.17 24.64
C GLU A 43 12.63 -2.87 23.54
N LEU A 44 12.24 -2.11 22.51
CA LEU A 44 11.66 -2.67 21.30
C LEU A 44 12.74 -2.69 20.21
N VAL A 45 13.00 -3.88 19.68
CA VAL A 45 13.96 -4.09 18.59
C VAL A 45 13.19 -4.35 17.31
N TYR A 46 13.54 -3.63 16.26
CA TYR A 46 12.95 -3.80 14.93
C TYR A 46 14.01 -4.24 13.92
N ASN A 47 13.58 -4.90 12.85
CA ASN A 47 14.50 -5.27 11.77
C ASN A 47 14.69 -4.07 10.83
N VAL A 48 15.77 -3.32 11.06
CA VAL A 48 16.16 -2.14 10.27
C VAL A 48 16.03 -2.36 8.77
N TRP A 49 16.53 -3.49 8.24
CA TRP A 49 16.47 -3.75 6.79
C TRP A 49 15.03 -3.84 6.28
N VAL A 50 14.14 -4.46 7.04
CA VAL A 50 12.74 -4.66 6.62
C VAL A 50 11.95 -3.36 6.69
N GLU A 51 12.11 -2.59 7.77
CA GLU A 51 11.43 -1.29 7.93
C GLU A 51 11.86 -0.29 6.85
N TYR A 52 13.18 -0.14 6.63
CA TYR A 52 13.66 0.79 5.59
C TYR A 52 13.31 0.32 4.18
N THR A 53 13.23 -0.99 3.92
CA THR A 53 12.74 -1.50 2.63
C THR A 53 11.25 -1.18 2.45
N TYR A 54 10.45 -1.29 3.51
CA TYR A 54 9.04 -0.91 3.46
C TYR A 54 8.86 0.59 3.22
N LEU A 55 9.62 1.41 3.94
CA LEU A 55 9.62 2.86 3.75
C LEU A 55 10.05 3.23 2.33
N ALA A 56 11.08 2.58 1.77
CA ALA A 56 11.48 2.77 0.38
C ALA A 56 10.37 2.39 -0.60
N LEU A 57 9.65 1.28 -0.36
CA LEU A 57 8.53 0.86 -1.19
C LEU A 57 7.38 1.88 -1.16
N THR A 58 7.00 2.36 0.02
CA THR A 58 5.92 3.37 0.16
C THR A 58 6.31 4.72 -0.46
N VAL A 59 7.53 5.20 -0.24
CA VAL A 59 8.06 6.42 -0.87
C VAL A 59 8.14 6.27 -2.39
N SER A 60 8.58 5.11 -2.89
CA SER A 60 8.60 4.85 -4.34
C SER A 60 7.19 4.98 -4.93
N THR A 61 6.17 4.48 -4.22
CA THR A 61 4.78 4.58 -4.68
C THR A 61 4.33 6.04 -4.80
N ILE A 62 4.69 6.91 -3.85
CA ILE A 62 4.43 8.36 -3.92
C ILE A 62 5.14 8.99 -5.13
N VAL A 63 6.42 8.66 -5.34
CA VAL A 63 7.20 9.16 -6.49
C VAL A 63 6.54 8.72 -7.79
N GLY A 64 6.10 7.47 -7.90
CA GLY A 64 5.36 6.95 -9.04
C GLY A 64 4.09 7.76 -9.34
N VAL A 65 3.27 8.02 -8.32
CA VAL A 65 2.06 8.84 -8.44
C VAL A 65 2.41 10.25 -8.93
N TYR A 66 3.44 10.88 -8.37
CA TYR A 66 3.90 12.20 -8.81
C TYR A 66 4.36 12.20 -10.28
N LEU A 67 5.16 11.21 -10.68
CA LEU A 67 5.65 11.07 -12.06
C LEU A 67 4.51 10.85 -13.07
N PHE A 68 3.46 10.13 -12.66
CA PHE A 68 2.26 9.93 -13.47
C PHE A 68 1.50 11.23 -13.71
N TYR A 69 1.29 12.05 -12.67
CA TYR A 69 0.60 13.33 -12.82
C TYR A 69 1.43 14.40 -13.54
N SER A 70 2.75 14.37 -13.40
CA SER A 70 3.65 15.37 -13.99
C SER A 70 4.04 15.07 -15.44
N CYS A 71 3.64 13.93 -16.02
CA CYS A 71 3.97 13.50 -17.37
C CYS A 71 5.49 13.53 -17.71
N LEU A 72 6.36 13.48 -16.70
CA LEU A 72 7.81 13.68 -16.85
C LEU A 72 8.53 12.49 -17.52
N LEU A 73 7.88 11.32 -17.61
CA LEU A 73 8.47 10.09 -18.16
C LEU A 73 7.67 9.56 -19.35
N VAL A 74 8.36 8.84 -20.23
CA VAL A 74 7.76 8.07 -21.32
C VAL A 74 6.78 7.05 -20.74
N ILE A 75 5.56 7.02 -21.27
CA ILE A 75 4.44 6.16 -20.80
C ILE A 75 4.86 4.69 -20.68
N GLU A 76 5.70 4.20 -21.58
CA GLU A 76 6.20 2.81 -21.57
C GLU A 76 7.07 2.52 -20.33
N THR A 77 8.07 3.36 -20.05
CA THR A 77 8.92 3.23 -18.86
C THR A 77 8.11 3.33 -17.57
N LEU A 78 7.14 4.25 -17.56
CA LEU A 78 6.25 4.45 -16.43
C LEU A 78 5.34 3.23 -16.18
N SER A 79 4.91 2.54 -17.24
CA SER A 79 4.10 1.32 -17.12
C SER A 79 4.88 0.17 -16.47
N TRP A 80 6.11 -0.08 -16.90
CA TRP A 80 6.98 -1.09 -16.29
C TRP A 80 7.28 -0.80 -14.82
N TYR A 81 7.51 0.48 -14.50
CA TYR A 81 7.69 0.93 -13.13
C TYR A 81 6.48 0.58 -12.25
N PHE A 82 5.27 0.96 -12.67
CA PHE A 82 4.05 0.65 -11.91
C PHE A 82 3.80 -0.85 -11.78
N LEU A 83 4.12 -1.65 -12.81
CA LEU A 83 4.04 -3.10 -12.74
C LEU A 83 4.99 -3.64 -11.67
N ALA A 84 6.26 -3.23 -11.68
CA ALA A 84 7.25 -3.68 -10.72
C ALA A 84 6.85 -3.30 -9.28
N VAL A 85 6.48 -2.05 -9.03
CA VAL A 85 6.02 -1.58 -7.71
C VAL A 85 4.77 -2.33 -7.25
N SER A 86 3.81 -2.59 -8.14
CA SER A 86 2.62 -3.35 -7.82
C SER A 86 2.95 -4.80 -7.43
N CYS A 87 3.84 -5.46 -8.17
CA CYS A 87 4.32 -6.81 -7.83
C CYS A 87 5.02 -6.83 -6.46
N CYS A 88 5.85 -5.83 -6.16
CA CYS A 88 6.46 -5.69 -4.84
C CYS A 88 5.39 -5.57 -3.75
N TRP A 89 4.37 -4.74 -3.93
CA TRP A 89 3.26 -4.60 -2.99
C TRP A 89 2.43 -5.89 -2.77
N LEU A 90 2.41 -6.81 -3.72
CA LEU A 90 1.73 -8.09 -3.56
C LEU A 90 2.53 -9.10 -2.72
N ILE A 91 3.85 -9.00 -2.71
CA ILE A 91 4.73 -9.95 -2.01
C ILE A 91 5.13 -9.41 -0.64
N PHE A 92 5.43 -8.12 -0.57
CA PHE A 92 6.07 -7.50 0.58
C PHE A 92 5.26 -7.59 1.89
N PRO A 93 3.92 -7.51 1.92
CA PRO A 93 3.15 -7.67 3.15
C PRO A 93 3.40 -8.99 3.88
N PHE A 94 3.59 -10.08 3.12
CA PHE A 94 3.92 -11.39 3.68
C PHE A 94 5.32 -11.40 4.28
N VAL A 95 6.29 -10.85 3.54
CA VAL A 95 7.69 -10.73 3.98
C VAL A 95 7.79 -9.87 5.23
N TYR A 96 7.16 -8.69 5.22
CA TYR A 96 7.13 -7.78 6.35
C TYR A 96 6.47 -8.42 7.57
N THR A 97 5.29 -9.03 7.40
CA THR A 97 4.61 -9.71 8.51
C THR A 97 5.48 -10.80 9.12
N TYR A 98 6.13 -11.61 8.29
CA TYR A 98 7.00 -12.70 8.74
C TYR A 98 8.19 -12.19 9.58
N PHE A 99 8.89 -11.17 9.10
CA PHE A 99 10.05 -10.63 9.81
C PHE A 99 9.69 -9.79 11.04
N THR A 100 8.51 -9.18 11.06
CA THR A 100 8.10 -8.27 12.14
C THR A 100 7.20 -8.91 13.20
N ILE A 101 6.82 -10.18 13.05
CA ILE A 101 5.83 -10.85 13.92
C ILE A 101 6.26 -10.87 15.40
N ASN A 102 7.57 -10.97 15.65
CA ASN A 102 8.14 -11.12 16.99
C ASN A 102 8.73 -9.83 17.59
N GLU A 103 8.61 -8.68 16.94
CA GLU A 103 9.23 -7.41 17.38
C GLU A 103 8.71 -6.88 18.72
N MET A 104 7.53 -7.32 19.14
CA MET A 104 6.87 -6.83 20.35
C MET A 104 7.10 -7.72 21.59
N ASN A 105 8.07 -8.64 21.56
CA ASN A 105 8.52 -9.42 22.72
C ASN A 105 7.37 -10.05 23.57
N GLY A 106 6.35 -10.61 22.90
CA GLY A 106 5.23 -11.29 23.56
C GLY A 106 3.98 -10.43 23.85
N ILE A 107 4.02 -9.12 23.54
CA ILE A 107 2.82 -8.28 23.59
C ILE A 107 1.79 -8.77 22.55
N PRO A 108 0.51 -8.95 22.92
CA PRO A 108 -0.52 -9.40 22.00
C PRO A 108 -0.69 -8.45 20.81
N PHE A 109 -0.92 -9.04 19.63
CA PHE A 109 -1.00 -8.31 18.37
C PHE A 109 -2.01 -7.15 18.35
N LEU A 110 -3.16 -7.30 19.02
CA LEU A 110 -4.22 -6.29 19.00
C LEU A 110 -4.01 -5.16 20.02
N CYS A 111 -2.94 -5.23 20.82
CA CYS A 111 -2.61 -4.25 21.85
C CYS A 111 -3.81 -3.96 22.79
N PRO A 112 -4.30 -4.97 23.53
CA PRO A 112 -5.45 -4.80 24.40
C PRO A 112 -5.06 -3.91 25.59
N SER A 113 -5.98 -3.10 26.09
CA SER A 113 -5.69 -2.06 27.10
C SER A 113 -5.44 -2.61 28.51
N ASP A 114 -5.82 -3.87 28.75
CA ASP A 114 -5.63 -4.60 30.01
C ASP A 114 -4.29 -5.36 30.09
N TYR A 115 -3.50 -5.36 29.02
CA TYR A 115 -2.16 -5.94 29.04
C TYR A 115 -1.21 -5.08 29.90
N PRO A 116 -0.32 -5.68 30.72
CA PRO A 116 0.59 -4.94 31.58
C PRO A 116 1.78 -4.36 30.80
N TYR A 117 1.54 -3.30 30.02
CA TYR A 117 2.62 -2.55 29.37
C TYR A 117 3.52 -1.90 30.42
N LYS A 118 4.83 -1.92 30.20
CA LYS A 118 5.77 -1.27 31.12
C LYS A 118 5.66 0.25 31.08
N THR A 119 5.31 0.82 29.93
CA THR A 119 5.16 2.26 29.72
C THR A 119 4.05 2.55 28.71
N ASP A 120 3.47 3.75 28.78
CA ASP A 120 2.52 4.26 27.78
C ASP A 120 3.15 4.37 26.38
N LEU A 121 4.47 4.60 26.32
CA LEU A 121 5.23 4.64 25.08
C LEU A 121 5.17 3.30 24.33
N ILE A 122 5.33 2.18 25.05
CA ILE A 122 5.25 0.82 24.47
C ILE A 122 3.82 0.52 24.02
N PHE A 123 2.82 0.95 24.78
CA PHE A 123 1.43 0.82 24.37
C PHE A 123 1.17 1.59 23.06
N GLY A 124 1.63 2.83 22.97
CA GLY A 124 1.58 3.63 21.74
C GLY A 124 2.31 2.97 20.57
N ALA A 125 3.53 2.47 20.79
CA ALA A 125 4.32 1.74 19.79
C ALA A 125 3.56 0.52 19.25
N CYS A 126 2.91 -0.23 20.14
CA CYS A 126 2.08 -1.37 19.77
C CYS A 126 0.92 -0.94 18.85
N LYS A 127 0.18 0.11 19.22
CA LYS A 127 -0.96 0.61 18.43
C LYS A 127 -0.53 1.09 17.06
N ILE A 128 0.59 1.83 16.98
CA ILE A 128 1.15 2.33 15.71
C ILE A 128 1.58 1.18 14.82
N ARG A 129 2.36 0.21 15.34
CA ARG A 129 2.75 -0.99 14.59
C ARG A 129 1.53 -1.74 14.04
N THR A 130 0.52 -1.91 14.87
CA THR A 130 -0.71 -2.63 14.50
C THR A 130 -1.47 -1.89 13.41
N ALA A 131 -1.65 -0.58 13.55
CA ALA A 131 -2.28 0.26 12.54
C ALA A 131 -1.50 0.24 11.22
N ASN A 132 -0.17 0.30 11.28
CA ASN A 132 0.70 0.22 10.10
C ASN A 132 0.52 -1.12 9.36
N LEU A 133 0.52 -2.24 10.10
CA LEU A 133 0.32 -3.56 9.51
C LEU A 133 -1.08 -3.68 8.88
N PHE A 134 -2.13 -3.20 9.55
CA PHE A 134 -3.47 -3.14 8.97
C PHE A 134 -3.52 -2.32 7.69
N CYS A 135 -2.91 -1.13 7.68
CA CYS A 135 -2.88 -0.28 6.47
C CYS A 135 -2.18 -0.97 5.30
N MET A 136 -1.05 -1.63 5.56
CA MET A 136 -0.32 -2.43 4.57
C MET A 136 -1.19 -3.55 3.98
N TRP A 137 -1.88 -4.32 4.82
CA TRP A 137 -2.75 -5.40 4.37
C TRP A 137 -4.00 -4.92 3.64
N ILE A 138 -4.60 -3.79 4.08
CA ILE A 138 -5.71 -3.18 3.36
C ILE A 138 -5.23 -2.71 1.98
N TYR A 139 -4.04 -2.09 1.89
CA TYR A 139 -3.44 -1.70 0.62
C TYR A 139 -3.32 -2.91 -0.31
N PHE A 140 -2.73 -4.01 0.18
CA PHE A 140 -2.60 -5.26 -0.55
C PHE A 140 -3.94 -5.76 -1.11
N VAL A 141 -4.97 -5.84 -0.26
CA VAL A 141 -6.29 -6.33 -0.66
C VAL A 141 -6.88 -5.44 -1.75
N LEU A 142 -6.82 -4.12 -1.59
CA LEU A 142 -7.35 -3.18 -2.57
C LEU A 142 -6.61 -3.27 -3.90
N LEU A 143 -5.28 -3.39 -3.89
CA LEU A 143 -4.47 -3.56 -5.10
C LEU A 143 -4.78 -4.88 -5.80
N ALA A 144 -4.88 -5.99 -5.04
CA ALA A 144 -5.23 -7.30 -5.57
C ALA A 144 -6.63 -7.32 -6.21
N MET A 145 -7.59 -6.57 -5.66
CA MET A 145 -8.93 -6.39 -6.24
C MET A 145 -8.90 -5.52 -7.51
N MET A 146 -8.03 -4.51 -7.57
CA MET A 146 -7.94 -3.59 -8.70
C MET A 146 -7.40 -4.28 -9.97
N LEU A 147 -6.44 -5.20 -9.85
CA LEU A 147 -5.80 -5.88 -10.98
C LEU A 147 -6.77 -6.62 -11.93
N PRO A 148 -7.63 -7.55 -11.47
CA PRO A 148 -8.58 -8.25 -12.35
C PRO A 148 -9.63 -7.29 -12.92
N LEU A 149 -10.04 -6.27 -12.16
CA LEU A 149 -11.01 -5.27 -12.59
C LEU A 149 -10.45 -4.43 -13.76
N GLY A 150 -9.23 -3.91 -13.61
CA GLY A 150 -8.52 -3.17 -14.65
C GLY A 150 -8.27 -4.03 -15.90
N TRP A 151 -7.83 -5.27 -15.70
CA TRP A 151 -7.61 -6.20 -16.80
C TRP A 151 -8.91 -6.52 -17.58
N SER A 152 -10.04 -6.63 -16.89
CA SER A 152 -11.35 -6.86 -17.53
C SER A 152 -11.78 -5.70 -18.43
N ILE A 153 -11.44 -4.46 -18.03
CA ILE A 153 -11.75 -3.24 -18.77
C ILE A 153 -10.85 -3.11 -19.99
N ILE A 154 -9.53 -3.32 -19.82
CA ILE A 154 -8.56 -3.28 -20.92
C ILE A 154 -8.93 -4.30 -22.01
N ARG A 155 -9.30 -5.52 -21.62
CA ARG A 155 -9.78 -6.54 -22.58
C ARG A 155 -11.00 -6.06 -23.35
N LYS A 156 -11.97 -5.45 -22.67
CA LYS A 156 -13.19 -4.91 -23.31
C LYS A 156 -12.86 -3.77 -24.28
N LEU A 157 -11.96 -2.87 -23.90
CA LEU A 157 -11.50 -1.78 -24.77
C LEU A 157 -10.79 -2.30 -26.03
N ARG A 158 -9.90 -3.29 -25.89
CA ARG A 158 -9.17 -3.89 -27.02
C ARG A 158 -10.08 -4.69 -27.96
N SER A 159 -11.21 -5.20 -27.48
CA SER A 159 -12.18 -5.93 -28.30
C SER A 159 -13.06 -5.04 -29.18
N VAL A 160 -12.99 -3.71 -29.05
CA VAL A 160 -13.72 -2.78 -29.92
C VAL A 160 -12.91 -2.60 -31.22
N PRO A 161 -13.43 -2.98 -32.40
CA PRO A 161 -12.71 -2.79 -33.65
C PRO A 161 -12.56 -1.30 -34.01
N ASP A 162 -11.40 -0.92 -34.56
CA ASP A 162 -11.04 0.46 -34.97
C ASP A 162 -12.01 1.12 -35.97
N THR A 163 -12.96 0.37 -36.52
CA THR A 163 -13.88 0.81 -37.58
C THR A 163 -14.95 1.82 -37.13
N GLN A 164 -15.07 2.11 -35.83
CA GLN A 164 -16.08 3.04 -35.29
C GLN A 164 -15.55 4.47 -35.05
N VAL A 165 -14.26 4.75 -35.26
CA VAL A 165 -13.66 6.09 -35.04
C VAL A 165 -13.65 6.96 -36.32
N ALA A 166 -13.87 6.36 -37.49
CA ALA A 166 -13.84 7.09 -38.77
C ALA A 166 -15.18 7.73 -39.20
N GLN A 167 -16.23 7.68 -38.36
CA GLN A 167 -17.54 8.25 -38.67
C GLN A 167 -18.16 8.97 -37.45
N SER A 168 -17.57 10.10 -37.06
CA SER A 168 -18.30 11.19 -36.37
C SER A 168 -17.61 12.52 -36.60
#